data_AF-A0A9E5Y8R8-F1
#
_entry.id   AF-A0A9E5Y8R8-F1
#
_cell.length_a   1.000
_cell.length_b   1.000
_cell.length_c   1.000
_cell.angle_alpha   90.00
_cell.angle_beta   90.00
_cell.angle_gamma   90.00
#
_symmetry.space_group_name_H-M   'P 1'
#
loop_
_entity.id
_entity.type
_entity.pdbx_description
1 polymer ?
#
loop_
_entity_poly.entity_id
_entity_poly.type
_entity_poly.pdbx_seq_one_letter_code
_entity_poly.pdbx_strand_id
1 'polypeptide(L)'
;MNKHLKRVGEFLESKVDKKKLRIYCLLGGIGIAVVVGFWIYVTQMKKLSFQKFGEATSYYMEAKGQEEKEEAMQGYKKAKSLYEQLLSQHWIDNRDEVLFNLANCLYVLGEYDGAGAALKKLTQSYQNSYFLPWAELKLAGIYEKEKKYSLAIEVYKKIQEKYGDSSIGPEATIGIARCQELLGNKEEALKSYQTLISRYPLSMEAKIGEMKISKLK
;
A
#
# COMPACT_ATOMS: atom_id res chain seq x y z
N MET A 1 51.50 0.23 -30.24
CA MET A 1 50.05 0.08 -29.99
C MET A 1 49.15 0.36 -31.21
N ASN A 2 49.62 1.09 -32.24
CA ASN A 2 48.80 1.52 -33.39
C ASN A 2 48.57 0.48 -34.51
N LYS A 3 49.41 -0.56 -34.61
CA LYS A 3 49.33 -1.56 -35.71
C LYS A 3 48.16 -2.54 -35.56
N HIS A 4 47.76 -2.85 -34.32
CA HIS A 4 46.65 -3.77 -34.04
C HIS A 4 45.28 -3.13 -34.28
N LEU A 5 45.07 -1.88 -33.86
CA LEU A 5 43.84 -1.13 -34.13
C LEU A 5 43.62 -0.91 -35.64
N LYS A 6 44.71 -0.64 -36.38
CA LYS A 6 44.67 -0.49 -37.84
C LYS A 6 44.24 -1.79 -38.54
N ARG A 7 44.77 -2.95 -38.12
CA ARG A 7 44.35 -4.26 -38.64
C ARG A 7 42.91 -4.61 -38.32
N VAL A 8 42.41 -4.25 -37.13
CA VAL A 8 41.00 -4.47 -36.77
C VAL A 8 40.09 -3.60 -37.64
N GLY A 9 40.47 -2.34 -37.90
CA GLY A 9 39.76 -1.46 -38.84
C GLY A 9 39.75 -2.00 -40.28
N GLU A 10 40.90 -2.41 -40.81
CA GLU A 10 41.03 -2.97 -42.17
C GLU A 10 40.28 -4.32 -42.32
N PHE A 11 40.22 -5.14 -41.26
CA PHE A 11 39.47 -6.41 -41.24
C PHE A 11 37.95 -6.21 -41.25
N LEU A 12 37.45 -5.18 -40.55
CA LEU A 12 36.02 -4.83 -40.56
C LEU A 12 35.60 -4.25 -41.92
N GLU A 13 36.48 -3.47 -42.56
CA GLU A 13 36.20 -2.89 -43.89
C GLU A 13 36.20 -3.92 -45.03
N SER A 14 36.93 -5.03 -44.94
CA SER A 14 37.01 -6.00 -46.05
C SER A 14 35.81 -6.95 -46.14
N LYS A 15 35.08 -7.16 -45.04
CA LYS A 15 33.92 -8.08 -44.98
C LYS A 15 32.56 -7.40 -44.87
N VAL A 16 32.51 -6.13 -44.45
CA VAL A 16 31.24 -5.42 -44.22
C VAL A 16 31.03 -4.38 -45.32
N ASP A 17 29.97 -4.56 -46.11
CA ASP A 17 29.51 -3.59 -47.11
C ASP A 17 29.31 -2.22 -46.43
N LYS A 18 30.03 -1.18 -46.91
CA LYS A 18 29.97 0.19 -46.38
C LYS A 18 28.55 0.76 -46.34
N LYS A 19 27.66 0.32 -47.25
CA LYS A 19 26.23 0.68 -47.24
C LYS A 19 25.50 0.01 -46.07
N LYS A 20 25.80 -1.27 -45.78
CA LYS A 20 25.27 -1.99 -44.62
C LYS A 20 25.80 -1.42 -43.31
N LEU A 21 27.07 -1.02 -43.23
CA LEU A 21 27.65 -0.37 -42.05
C LEU A 21 26.94 0.97 -41.74
N ARG A 22 26.69 1.80 -42.75
CA ARG A 22 25.91 3.04 -42.60
C ARG A 22 24.49 2.78 -42.11
N ILE A 23 23.82 1.75 -42.65
CA ILE A 23 22.49 1.33 -42.20
C ILE A 23 22.54 0.90 -40.72
N TYR A 24 23.53 0.12 -40.29
CA TYR A 24 23.66 -0.28 -38.88
C TYR A 24 23.95 0.91 -37.95
N CYS A 25 24.75 1.89 -38.37
CA CYS A 25 24.96 3.12 -37.60
C CYS A 25 23.67 3.96 -37.48
N LEU A 26 22.90 4.08 -38.57
CA LEU A 26 21.62 4.79 -38.56
C LEU A 26 20.57 4.07 -37.69
N LEU A 27 20.44 2.75 -37.83
CA LEU A 27 19.55 1.93 -36.99
C LEU A 27 19.97 1.98 -35.52
N GLY A 28 21.28 1.95 -35.23
CA GLY A 28 21.81 2.13 -33.88
C GLY A 28 21.48 3.51 -33.29
N GLY A 29 21.62 4.58 -34.09
CA GLY A 29 21.25 5.94 -33.69
C GLY A 29 19.77 6.10 -33.40
N ILE A 30 18.89 5.53 -34.24
CA ILE A 30 17.44 5.50 -34.00
C ILE A 30 17.11 4.72 -32.72
N GLY A 31 17.74 3.56 -32.51
CA GLY A 31 17.55 2.78 -31.30
C GLY A 31 17.91 3.56 -30.03
N ILE A 32 19.05 4.26 -30.02
CA ILE A 32 19.46 5.11 -28.89
C ILE A 32 18.44 6.24 -28.67
N ALA A 33 18.00 6.93 -29.73
CA ALA A 33 17.03 8.00 -29.62
C ALA A 33 15.69 7.54 -29.02
N VAL A 34 15.21 6.35 -29.40
CA VAL A 34 13.99 5.74 -28.82
C VAL A 34 14.18 5.46 -27.33
N VAL A 35 15.30 4.86 -26.93
CA VAL A 35 15.58 4.55 -25.52
C VAL A 35 15.70 5.82 -24.68
N VAL A 36 16.41 6.83 -25.16
CA VAL A 36 16.55 8.13 -24.49
C VAL A 36 15.20 8.85 -24.40
N GLY A 37 14.44 8.87 -25.51
CA GLY A 37 13.09 9.46 -25.54
C GLY A 37 12.14 8.77 -24.56
N PHE A 38 12.18 7.43 -24.50
CA PHE A 38 11.40 6.66 -23.53
C PHE A 38 11.82 6.96 -22.09
N TRP A 39 13.13 7.04 -21.81
CA TRP A 39 13.63 7.40 -20.48
C TRP A 39 13.20 8.82 -20.05
N ILE A 40 13.26 9.80 -20.96
CA ILE A 40 12.74 11.16 -20.72
C ILE A 40 11.24 11.11 -20.42
N TYR A 41 10.47 10.39 -21.22
CA TYR A 41 9.03 10.22 -21.04
C TYR A 41 8.71 9.62 -19.66
N VAL A 42 9.36 8.52 -19.28
CA VAL A 42 9.18 7.89 -17.96
C VAL A 42 9.54 8.87 -16.85
N THR A 43 10.63 9.63 -17.01
CA THR A 43 11.06 10.63 -16.02
C THR A 43 10.04 11.75 -15.86
N GLN A 44 9.48 12.26 -16.96
CA GLN A 44 8.42 13.27 -16.91
C GLN A 44 7.15 12.74 -16.25
N MET A 45 6.74 11.51 -16.61
CA MET A 45 5.59 10.86 -16.00
C MET A 45 5.77 10.68 -14.49
N LYS A 46 6.93 10.21 -14.04
CA LYS A 46 7.24 10.09 -12.60
C LYS A 46 7.17 11.44 -11.88
N LYS A 47 7.70 12.50 -12.49
CA LYS A 47 7.62 13.86 -11.92
C LYS A 47 6.17 14.32 -11.76
N LEU A 48 5.33 14.09 -12.78
CA LEU A 48 3.92 14.43 -12.74
C LEU A 48 3.16 13.62 -11.67
N SER A 49 3.42 12.32 -11.59
CA SER A 49 2.87 11.44 -10.55
C SER A 49 3.24 11.92 -9.15
N PHE A 50 4.50 12.34 -8.95
CA PHE A 50 4.98 12.86 -7.66
C PHE A 50 4.24 14.15 -7.26
N GLN A 51 4.05 15.09 -8.19
CA GLN A 51 3.31 16.33 -7.92
C GLN A 51 1.85 16.05 -7.55
N LYS A 52 1.17 15.20 -8.33
CA LYS A 52 -0.21 14.78 -8.04
C LYS A 52 -0.32 14.06 -6.70
N PHE A 53 0.67 13.24 -6.35
CA PHE A 53 0.71 12.57 -5.07
C PHE A 53 0.83 13.58 -3.91
N GLY A 54 1.70 14.59 -4.06
CA GLY A 54 1.81 15.68 -3.09
C GLY A 54 0.50 16.43 -2.89
N GLU A 55 -0.20 16.77 -3.98
CA GLU A 55 -1.51 17.42 -3.95
C GLU A 55 -2.60 16.55 -3.32
N ALA A 56 -2.65 15.25 -3.66
CA ALA A 56 -3.58 14.32 -3.02
C ALA A 56 -3.34 14.20 -1.51
N THR A 57 -2.05 14.21 -1.13
CA THR A 57 -1.64 14.14 0.28
C THR A 57 -1.96 15.42 1.03
N SER A 58 -1.80 16.60 0.41
CA SER A 58 -2.19 17.87 1.04
C SER A 58 -3.68 17.90 1.33
N TYR A 59 -4.53 17.57 0.35
CA TYR A 59 -5.98 17.50 0.57
C TYR A 59 -6.36 16.49 1.65
N TYR A 60 -5.69 15.34 1.71
CA TYR A 60 -5.93 14.34 2.75
C TYR A 60 -5.55 14.86 4.15
N MET A 61 -4.41 15.52 4.28
CA MET A 61 -3.94 16.04 5.57
C MET A 61 -4.78 17.22 6.06
N GLU A 62 -5.15 18.14 5.16
CA GLU A 62 -6.07 19.23 5.44
C GLU A 62 -7.42 18.69 5.91
N ALA A 63 -8.00 17.73 5.16
CA ALA A 63 -9.27 17.09 5.54
C ALA A 63 -9.23 16.43 6.92
N LYS A 64 -8.09 15.84 7.28
CA LYS A 64 -7.91 15.17 8.58
C LYS A 64 -7.81 16.16 9.75
N GLY A 65 -7.27 17.35 9.51
CA GLY A 65 -7.16 18.41 10.51
C GLY A 65 -8.43 19.22 10.70
N GLN A 66 -9.42 19.06 9.82
CA GLN A 66 -10.59 19.93 9.78
C GLN A 66 -11.69 19.49 10.75
N GLU A 67 -12.15 20.44 11.56
CA GLU A 67 -13.22 20.22 12.54
C GLU A 67 -14.60 20.16 11.87
N GLU A 68 -14.78 20.94 10.80
CA GLU A 68 -16.02 20.96 10.03
C GLU A 68 -16.15 19.71 9.16
N LYS A 69 -17.14 18.88 9.49
CA LYS A 69 -17.37 17.58 8.83
C LYS A 69 -17.56 17.71 7.32
N GLU A 70 -18.28 18.72 6.85
CA GLU A 70 -18.58 18.86 5.41
C GLU A 70 -17.32 19.20 4.60
N GLU A 71 -16.50 20.13 5.09
CA GLU A 71 -15.23 20.49 4.48
C GLU A 71 -14.24 19.32 4.49
N ALA A 72 -14.16 18.61 5.62
CA ALA A 72 -13.36 17.39 5.74
C ALA A 72 -13.76 16.36 4.67
N MET A 73 -15.06 16.10 4.50
CA MET A 73 -15.57 15.17 3.50
C MET A 73 -15.25 15.62 2.07
N GLN A 74 -15.31 16.93 1.79
CA GLN A 74 -14.91 17.47 0.49
C GLN A 74 -13.42 17.26 0.22
N GLY A 75 -12.56 17.51 1.21
CA GLY A 75 -11.11 17.26 1.10
C GLY A 75 -10.80 15.79 0.84
N TYR A 76 -11.45 14.86 1.55
CA TYR A 76 -11.31 13.42 1.30
C TYR A 76 -11.77 13.01 -0.11
N LYS A 77 -12.84 13.61 -0.64
CA LYS A 77 -13.28 13.37 -2.02
C LYS A 77 -12.26 13.83 -3.06
N LYS A 78 -11.66 15.01 -2.86
CA LYS A 78 -10.58 15.53 -3.74
C LYS A 78 -9.36 14.61 -3.71
N ALA A 79 -8.90 14.25 -2.50
CA ALA A 79 -7.78 13.33 -2.31
C ALA A 79 -8.04 11.96 -2.97
N LYS A 80 -9.21 11.36 -2.73
CA LYS A 80 -9.65 10.11 -3.37
C LYS A 80 -9.51 10.18 -4.89
N SER A 81 -10.10 11.19 -5.52
CA SER A 81 -10.06 11.35 -6.99
C SER A 81 -8.63 11.39 -7.52
N LEU A 82 -7.73 12.11 -6.86
CA LEU A 82 -6.33 12.17 -7.28
C LEU A 82 -5.58 10.85 -7.08
N TYR A 83 -5.82 10.13 -5.98
CA TYR A 83 -5.25 8.80 -5.77
C TYR A 83 -5.76 7.76 -6.78
N GLU A 84 -7.04 7.81 -7.17
CA GLU A 84 -7.59 6.97 -8.23
C GLU A 84 -6.95 7.28 -9.59
N GLN A 85 -6.82 8.57 -9.93
CA GLN A 85 -6.12 8.99 -11.13
C GLN A 85 -4.66 8.50 -11.15
N LEU A 86 -3.96 8.61 -10.02
CA LEU A 86 -2.61 8.07 -9.88
C LEU A 86 -2.64 6.56 -10.18
N LEU A 87 -3.45 5.76 -9.49
CA LEU A 87 -3.44 4.31 -9.69
C LEU A 87 -3.77 3.86 -11.13
N SER A 88 -4.47 4.68 -11.92
CA SER A 88 -4.72 4.46 -13.36
C SER A 88 -3.47 4.64 -14.25
N GLN A 89 -2.46 5.37 -13.79
CA GLN A 89 -1.20 5.59 -14.52
C GLN A 89 -0.24 4.41 -14.33
N HIS A 90 0.70 4.21 -15.27
CA HIS A 90 1.68 3.11 -15.21
C HIS A 90 2.90 3.42 -14.33
N TRP A 91 3.43 4.65 -14.41
CA TRP A 91 4.72 5.04 -13.84
C TRP A 91 4.55 5.74 -12.47
N ILE A 92 4.40 4.94 -11.42
CA ILE A 92 4.28 5.41 -10.03
C ILE A 92 5.13 4.53 -9.13
N ASP A 93 5.98 5.16 -8.33
CA ASP A 93 6.93 4.48 -7.45
C ASP A 93 6.31 4.11 -6.09
N ASN A 94 5.44 4.94 -5.54
CA ASN A 94 4.83 4.79 -4.20
C ASN A 94 3.39 4.24 -4.23
N ARG A 95 3.15 3.21 -5.05
CA ARG A 95 1.79 2.66 -5.26
C ARG A 95 1.16 2.07 -4.00
N ASP A 96 1.95 1.47 -3.13
CA ASP A 96 1.50 0.93 -1.86
C ASP A 96 0.98 2.03 -0.92
N GLU A 97 1.72 3.14 -0.80
CA GLU A 97 1.27 4.32 -0.06
C GLU A 97 -0.02 4.92 -0.66
N VAL A 98 -0.08 5.05 -1.99
CA VAL A 98 -1.27 5.54 -2.69
C VAL A 98 -2.48 4.65 -2.42
N LEU A 99 -2.31 3.32 -2.45
CA LEU A 99 -3.38 2.37 -2.11
C LEU A 99 -3.83 2.52 -0.66
N PHE A 100 -2.90 2.68 0.28
CA PHE A 100 -3.22 2.87 1.69
C PHE A 100 -3.99 4.18 1.93
N ASN A 101 -3.52 5.29 1.37
CA ASN A 101 -4.16 6.59 1.52
C ASN A 101 -5.51 6.66 0.81
N LEU A 102 -5.65 6.04 -0.36
CA LEU A 102 -6.94 5.87 -1.02
C LEU A 102 -7.91 5.09 -0.13
N ALA A 103 -7.48 3.96 0.43
CA ALA A 103 -8.30 3.18 1.34
C ALA A 103 -8.73 3.98 2.58
N ASN A 104 -7.84 4.84 3.10
CA ASN A 104 -8.19 5.75 4.21
C ASN A 104 -9.27 6.75 3.81
N CYS A 105 -9.15 7.37 2.64
CA CYS A 105 -10.17 8.30 2.12
C CYS A 105 -11.52 7.57 1.96
N LEU A 106 -11.52 6.42 1.28
CA LEU A 106 -12.71 5.61 1.05
C LEU A 106 -13.37 5.19 2.37
N TYR A 107 -12.58 4.77 3.35
CA TYR A 107 -13.08 4.37 4.66
C TYR A 107 -13.79 5.51 5.40
N VAL A 108 -13.22 6.73 5.38
CA VAL A 108 -13.85 7.91 6.00
C VAL A 108 -15.11 8.33 5.27
N LEU A 109 -15.13 8.19 3.95
CA LEU A 109 -16.31 8.43 3.11
C LEU A 109 -17.40 7.35 3.25
N GLY A 110 -17.15 6.28 4.01
CA GLY A 110 -18.08 5.17 4.20
C GLY A 110 -18.11 4.17 3.03
N GLU A 111 -17.20 4.30 2.07
CA GLU A 111 -17.08 3.42 0.90
C GLU A 111 -16.24 2.17 1.23
N TYR A 112 -16.79 1.31 2.10
CA TYR A 112 -16.06 0.18 2.68
C TYR A 112 -15.63 -0.89 1.66
N ASP A 113 -16.45 -1.19 0.67
CA ASP A 113 -16.10 -2.16 -0.39
C ASP A 113 -14.85 -1.71 -1.17
N GLY A 114 -14.81 -0.43 -1.56
CA GLY A 114 -13.67 0.18 -2.25
C GLY A 114 -12.43 0.22 -1.37
N ALA A 115 -12.58 0.62 -0.10
CA ALA A 115 -11.49 0.62 0.87
C ALA A 115 -10.90 -0.79 1.04
N GLY A 116 -11.75 -1.79 1.20
CA GLY A 116 -11.35 -3.20 1.30
C GLY A 116 -10.62 -3.68 0.05
N ALA A 117 -11.08 -3.32 -1.14
CA ALA A 117 -10.42 -3.69 -2.40
C ALA A 117 -9.01 -3.07 -2.52
N ALA A 118 -8.85 -1.79 -2.19
CA ALA A 118 -7.55 -1.12 -2.19
C ALA A 118 -6.57 -1.76 -1.20
N LEU A 119 -7.03 -2.05 0.02
CA LEU A 119 -6.21 -2.72 1.05
C LEU A 119 -5.84 -4.14 0.66
N LYS A 120 -6.77 -4.93 0.10
CA LYS A 120 -6.46 -6.27 -0.43
C LYS A 120 -5.37 -6.22 -1.49
N LYS A 121 -5.46 -5.27 -2.41
CA LYS A 121 -4.42 -5.10 -3.45
C LYS A 121 -3.07 -4.78 -2.83
N LEU A 122 -3.04 -3.91 -1.81
CA LEU A 122 -1.83 -3.59 -1.05
C LEU A 122 -1.26 -4.85 -0.39
N THR A 123 -2.08 -5.55 0.39
CA THR A 123 -1.65 -6.72 1.18
C THR A 123 -1.30 -7.94 0.35
N GLN A 124 -1.74 -8.01 -0.91
CA GLN A 124 -1.37 -9.08 -1.84
C GLN A 124 -0.11 -8.74 -2.64
N SER A 125 0.03 -7.49 -3.11
CA SER A 125 1.05 -7.12 -4.09
C SER A 125 2.32 -6.53 -3.46
N TYR A 126 2.25 -6.04 -2.21
CA TYR A 126 3.33 -5.28 -1.57
C TYR A 126 3.69 -5.84 -0.19
N GLN A 127 4.21 -7.07 -0.15
CA GLN A 127 4.54 -7.79 1.09
C GLN A 127 5.64 -7.12 1.95
N ASN A 128 6.43 -6.22 1.37
CA ASN A 128 7.47 -5.46 2.06
C ASN A 128 7.10 -3.99 2.30
N SER A 129 5.83 -3.64 2.08
CA SER A 129 5.37 -2.25 2.29
C SER A 129 5.46 -1.88 3.76
N TYR A 130 5.94 -0.67 4.04
CA TYR A 130 5.86 -0.07 5.35
C TYR A 130 4.40 -0.05 5.86
N PHE A 131 3.44 0.21 4.98
CA PHE A 131 2.02 0.35 5.33
C PHE A 131 1.31 -0.97 5.60
N LEU A 132 1.95 -2.11 5.30
CA LEU A 132 1.32 -3.42 5.35
C LEU A 132 0.65 -3.74 6.69
N PRO A 133 1.28 -3.54 7.87
CA PRO A 133 0.66 -3.88 9.15
C PRO A 133 -0.62 -3.08 9.42
N TRP A 134 -0.61 -1.78 9.12
CA TRP A 134 -1.77 -0.91 9.26
C TRP A 134 -2.86 -1.20 8.22
N ALA A 135 -2.46 -1.61 7.00
CA ALA A 135 -3.37 -2.01 5.96
C ALA A 135 -4.13 -3.29 6.32
N GLU A 136 -3.43 -4.29 6.86
CA GLU A 136 -4.04 -5.53 7.38
C GLU A 136 -4.99 -5.21 8.55
N LEU A 137 -4.57 -4.37 9.50
CA LEU A 137 -5.40 -3.99 10.64
C LEU A 137 -6.71 -3.32 10.20
N LYS A 138 -6.61 -2.39 9.23
CA LYS A 138 -7.77 -1.70 8.68
C LYS A 138 -8.67 -2.63 7.88
N LEU A 139 -8.10 -3.56 7.12
CA LEU A 139 -8.86 -4.55 6.37
C LEU A 139 -9.65 -5.47 7.31
N ALA A 140 -9.05 -5.89 8.42
CA ALA A 140 -9.73 -6.65 9.46
C ALA A 140 -10.91 -5.86 10.06
N GLY A 141 -10.71 -4.57 10.37
CA GLY A 141 -11.78 -3.70 10.86
C GLY A 141 -12.91 -3.48 9.85
N ILE A 142 -12.61 -3.46 8.54
CA ILE A 142 -13.64 -3.44 7.48
C ILE A 142 -14.44 -4.75 7.49
N TYR A 143 -13.78 -5.90 7.58
CA TYR A 143 -14.47 -7.18 7.70
C TYR A 143 -15.36 -7.25 8.94
N GLU A 144 -14.95 -6.68 10.08
CA GLU A 144 -15.82 -6.56 11.25
C GLU A 144 -17.08 -5.74 10.96
N LYS A 145 -16.94 -4.58 10.31
CA LYS A 145 -18.08 -3.73 9.94
C LYS A 145 -19.05 -4.43 9.00
N GLU A 146 -18.52 -5.27 8.12
CA GLU A 146 -19.30 -6.11 7.20
C GLU A 146 -19.84 -7.39 7.86
N LYS A 147 -19.63 -7.57 9.18
CA LYS A 147 -20.01 -8.76 9.95
C LYS A 147 -19.34 -10.06 9.47
N LYS A 148 -18.25 -9.95 8.72
CA LYS A 148 -17.41 -11.07 8.26
C LYS A 148 -16.39 -11.42 9.35
N TYR A 149 -16.89 -11.74 10.54
CA TYR A 149 -16.06 -11.88 11.75
C TYR A 149 -14.98 -12.97 11.63
N SER A 150 -15.27 -14.10 10.98
CA SER A 150 -14.27 -15.16 10.77
C SER A 150 -13.09 -14.66 9.92
N LEU A 151 -13.36 -13.92 8.84
CA LEU A 151 -12.32 -13.33 8.00
C LEU A 151 -11.54 -12.24 8.75
N ALA A 152 -12.21 -11.44 9.59
CA ALA A 152 -11.54 -10.47 10.45
C ALA A 152 -10.56 -11.15 11.41
N ILE A 153 -10.98 -12.23 12.07
CA ILE A 153 -10.13 -13.02 12.99
C ILE A 153 -8.90 -13.57 12.26
N GLU A 154 -9.05 -14.11 11.05
CA GLU A 154 -7.91 -14.61 10.26
C GLU A 154 -6.86 -13.52 10.01
N VAL A 155 -7.30 -12.33 9.61
CA VAL A 155 -6.39 -11.20 9.36
C VAL A 155 -5.75 -10.74 10.68
N TYR A 156 -6.51 -10.61 11.76
CA TYR A 156 -5.94 -10.24 13.06
C TYR A 156 -4.94 -11.25 13.60
N LYS A 157 -5.17 -12.55 13.40
CA LYS A 157 -4.21 -13.60 13.78
C LYS A 157 -2.90 -13.47 13.01
N LYS A 158 -2.97 -13.18 11.70
CA LYS A 158 -1.77 -12.90 10.88
C LYS A 158 -0.98 -11.72 11.43
N ILE A 159 -1.67 -10.67 11.88
CA ILE A 159 -1.04 -9.52 12.54
C ILE A 159 -0.38 -9.95 13.85
N GLN A 160 -1.03 -10.77 14.67
CA GLN A 160 -0.45 -11.28 15.92
C GLN A 160 0.83 -12.10 15.68
N GLU A 161 0.84 -12.93 14.64
CA GLU A 161 1.97 -13.77 14.27
C GLU A 161 3.18 -12.95 13.80
N LYS A 162 2.94 -11.90 12.99
CA LYS A 162 4.02 -11.12 12.35
C LYS A 162 4.43 -9.87 13.13
N TYR A 163 3.47 -9.22 13.77
CA TYR A 163 3.59 -7.87 14.33
C TYR A 163 3.11 -7.80 15.79
N GLY A 164 2.99 -8.95 16.46
CA GLY A 164 2.44 -9.03 17.81
C GLY A 164 3.18 -8.18 18.85
N ASP A 165 4.48 -7.95 18.71
CA ASP A 165 5.25 -7.14 19.67
C ASP A 165 5.29 -5.64 19.33
N SER A 166 4.64 -5.24 18.24
CA SER A 166 4.52 -3.84 17.83
C SER A 166 3.30 -3.16 18.46
N SER A 167 3.17 -1.85 18.24
CA SER A 167 2.06 -1.06 18.76
C SER A 167 0.67 -1.48 18.26
N ILE A 168 0.57 -2.28 17.19
CA ILE A 168 -0.71 -2.81 16.68
C ILE A 168 -1.11 -4.16 17.28
N GLY A 169 -0.20 -4.82 18.01
CA GLY A 169 -0.45 -6.08 18.69
C GLY A 169 -1.67 -6.05 19.65
N PRO A 170 -1.79 -5.04 20.52
CA PRO A 170 -2.97 -4.91 21.37
C PRO A 170 -4.29 -4.82 20.57
N GLU A 171 -4.34 -3.95 19.55
CA GLU A 171 -5.55 -3.74 18.74
C GLU A 171 -5.97 -5.01 17.96
N ALA A 172 -5.00 -5.77 17.44
CA ALA A 172 -5.32 -7.02 16.78
C ALA A 172 -5.84 -8.09 17.76
N THR A 173 -5.30 -8.15 18.98
CA THR A 173 -5.75 -9.13 19.99
C THR A 173 -7.17 -8.83 20.47
N ILE A 174 -7.47 -7.55 20.74
CA ILE A 174 -8.82 -7.15 21.14
C ILE A 174 -9.82 -7.32 19.99
N GLY A 175 -9.39 -7.11 18.73
CA GLY A 175 -10.18 -7.39 17.54
C GLY A 175 -10.60 -8.86 17.44
N ILE A 176 -9.66 -9.81 17.69
CA ILE A 176 -9.97 -11.25 17.75
C ILE A 176 -11.03 -11.54 18.82
N ALA A 177 -10.82 -11.06 20.05
CA ALA A 177 -11.73 -11.30 21.16
C ALA A 177 -13.13 -10.75 20.88
N ARG A 178 -13.21 -9.52 20.34
CA ARG A 178 -14.47 -8.86 19.96
C ARG A 178 -15.21 -9.63 18.87
N CYS A 179 -14.50 -10.11 17.85
CA CYS A 179 -15.09 -10.93 16.79
C CYS A 179 -15.62 -12.27 17.32
N GLN A 180 -14.89 -12.91 18.24
CA GLN A 180 -15.33 -14.15 18.89
C GLN A 180 -16.61 -13.94 19.71
N GLU A 181 -16.70 -12.84 20.48
CA GLU A 181 -17.95 -12.47 21.17
C GLU A 181 -19.12 -12.33 20.18
N LEU A 182 -18.90 -11.62 19.07
CA LEU A 182 -19.93 -11.36 18.05
C LEU A 182 -20.37 -12.64 17.31
N LEU A 183 -19.52 -13.68 17.30
CA LEU A 183 -19.85 -15.01 16.82
C LEU A 183 -20.53 -15.90 17.88
N GLY A 184 -20.65 -15.44 19.12
CA GLY A 184 -21.18 -16.22 20.25
C GLY A 184 -20.18 -17.16 20.91
N ASN A 185 -18.91 -17.12 20.50
CA ASN A 185 -17.81 -17.95 21.01
C ASN A 185 -17.25 -17.35 22.30
N LYS A 186 -18.06 -17.39 23.35
CA LYS A 186 -17.82 -16.71 24.62
C LYS A 186 -16.55 -17.19 25.34
N GLU A 187 -16.27 -18.49 25.31
CA GLU A 187 -15.09 -19.06 25.98
C GLU A 187 -13.80 -18.63 25.29
N GLU A 188 -13.77 -18.65 23.96
CA GLU A 188 -12.65 -18.19 23.16
C GLU A 188 -12.40 -16.70 23.37
N ALA A 189 -13.46 -15.88 23.37
CA ALA A 189 -13.36 -14.45 23.64
C ALA A 189 -12.72 -14.17 25.01
N LEU A 190 -13.15 -14.89 26.06
CA LEU A 190 -12.57 -14.78 27.39
C LEU A 190 -11.08 -15.12 27.40
N LYS A 191 -10.66 -16.20 26.71
CA LYS A 191 -9.25 -16.57 26.58
C LYS A 191 -8.46 -15.47 25.86
N SER A 192 -8.97 -14.92 24.76
CA SER A 192 -8.31 -13.84 24.03
C SER A 192 -8.21 -12.54 24.84
N TYR A 193 -9.23 -12.20 25.64
CA TYR A 193 -9.12 -11.07 26.58
C TYR A 193 -8.08 -11.29 27.68
N GLN A 194 -7.96 -12.51 28.20
CA GLN A 194 -6.91 -12.84 29.16
C GLN A 194 -5.51 -12.74 28.54
N THR A 195 -5.35 -13.22 27.29
CA THR A 195 -4.10 -13.05 26.54
C THR A 195 -3.75 -11.58 26.35
N LEU A 196 -4.74 -10.74 26.01
CA LEU A 196 -4.55 -9.30 25.84
C LEU A 196 -3.98 -8.63 27.10
N ILE A 197 -4.57 -8.93 28.26
CA ILE A 197 -4.13 -8.38 29.56
C ILE A 197 -2.75 -8.90 29.93
N SER A 198 -2.49 -10.20 29.72
CA SER A 198 -1.21 -10.82 30.06
C SER A 198 -0.06 -10.33 29.18
N ARG A 199 -0.29 -10.16 27.87
CA ARG A 199 0.77 -9.81 26.91
C ARG A 199 0.96 -8.29 26.81
N TYR A 200 -0.10 -7.51 27.00
CA TYR A 200 -0.09 -6.05 26.81
C TYR A 200 -0.65 -5.28 28.02
N PRO A 201 -0.16 -5.52 29.25
CA PRO A 201 -0.79 -5.01 30.48
C PRO A 201 -0.89 -3.48 30.57
N LEU A 202 -0.04 -2.75 29.85
CA LEU A 202 -0.02 -1.28 29.85
C LEU A 202 -0.84 -0.65 28.71
N SER A 203 -1.43 -1.47 27.84
CA SER A 203 -2.23 -0.99 26.69
C SER A 203 -3.61 -0.50 27.13
N MET A 204 -4.22 0.39 26.34
CA MET A 204 -5.61 0.81 26.59
C MET A 204 -6.57 -0.35 26.34
N GLU A 205 -6.25 -1.20 25.36
CA GLU A 205 -7.00 -2.38 24.98
C GLU A 205 -7.07 -3.39 26.13
N ALA A 206 -5.99 -3.58 26.89
CA ALA A 206 -6.00 -4.43 28.08
C ALA A 206 -7.04 -3.97 29.12
N LYS A 207 -7.15 -2.67 29.37
CA LYS A 207 -8.20 -2.11 30.26
C LYS A 207 -9.60 -2.42 29.74
N ILE A 208 -9.80 -2.37 28.42
CA ILE A 208 -11.07 -2.78 27.80
C ILE A 208 -11.31 -4.28 28.00
N GLY A 209 -10.27 -5.10 27.86
CA GLY A 209 -10.32 -6.54 28.12
C GLY A 209 -10.78 -6.88 29.54
N GLU A 210 -10.27 -6.17 30.55
CA GLU A 210 -10.69 -6.36 31.96
C GLU A 210 -12.19 -6.09 32.16
N MET A 211 -12.67 -4.98 31.58
CA MET A 211 -14.10 -4.63 31.61
C MET A 211 -14.95 -5.68 30.89
N LYS A 212 -14.47 -6.21 29.76
CA LYS A 212 -15.16 -7.24 28.98
C LYS A 212 -15.24 -8.57 29.72
N ILE A 213 -14.14 -9.04 30.33
CA ILE A 213 -14.12 -10.26 31.14
C ILE A 213 -15.15 -10.17 32.28
N SER A 214 -15.21 -9.02 32.98
CA SER A 214 -16.15 -8.83 34.09
C SER A 214 -17.61 -8.92 33.66
N LYS A 215 -17.94 -8.48 32.44
CA LYS A 215 -19.31 -8.55 31.87
C LYS A 215 -19.67 -9.91 31.30
N LEU A 216 -18.66 -10.68 30.89
CA LEU A 216 -18.85 -12.01 30.30
C LEU A 216 -18.87 -13.11 31.36
N LYS A 217 -18.53 -12.86 32.62
CA LYS A 217 -18.77 -13.84 33.69
C LYS A 217 -20.23 -13.80 34.10
#